data_AF-A0A7X9STG2-F1
#
_entry.id   AF-A0A7X9STG2-F1
#
_cell.length_a   1.000
_cell.length_b   1.000
_cell.length_c   1.000
_cell.angle_alpha   90.00
_cell.angle_beta   90.00
_cell.angle_gamma   90.00
#
_symmetry.space_group_name_H-M   'P 1'
#
loop_
_entity.id
_entity.type
_entity.pdbx_description
1 polymer ?
#
loop_
_entity_poly.entity_id
_entity_poly.type
_entity_poly.pdbx_seq_one_letter_code
_entity_poly.pdbx_strand_id
1 'polypeptide(L)'
;MSGALSISEFNKEINNNFQEYNEQEPNVFRDIISEYEKVVVKSIITSFGLDFLLFNDRRGGDVDTIHTARDGNVTDYANKKNQSDYDNHGEYDKKMSGKYHSSELYKTKNAKVSEAKKNGNLDDAYTGKRVKRNADMDLDHEISAKEIHDDPGRILAELDGIELANADSNLT
;
A
#
# COMPACT_ATOMS: atom_id res chain seq x y z
N MET A 1 7.63 24.97 32.73
CA MET A 1 7.23 24.18 31.54
C MET A 1 8.51 23.69 30.89
N SER A 2 8.88 22.44 31.16
CA SER A 2 10.06 21.81 30.55
C SER A 2 9.63 21.34 29.16
N GLY A 3 10.14 22.01 28.12
CA GLY A 3 9.89 21.62 26.74
C GLY A 3 10.66 20.34 26.45
N ALA A 4 9.94 19.24 26.25
CA ALA A 4 10.55 18.02 25.72
C ALA A 4 10.98 18.31 24.27
N LEU A 5 12.28 18.22 24.00
CA LEU A 5 12.80 18.13 22.63
C LEU A 5 12.13 16.94 21.95
N SER A 6 11.50 17.18 20.80
CA SER A 6 10.95 16.11 20.00
C SER A 6 12.07 15.23 19.45
N ILE A 7 11.81 13.94 19.25
CA ILE A 7 12.80 12.97 18.73
C ILE A 7 13.38 13.45 17.39
N SER A 8 12.58 14.15 16.57
CA SER A 8 13.03 14.73 15.31
C SER A 8 14.01 15.90 15.50
N GLU A 9 13.83 16.73 16.52
CA GLU A 9 14.76 17.82 16.87
C GLU A 9 16.09 17.27 17.39
N PHE A 10 16.04 16.25 18.25
CA PHE A 10 17.24 15.56 18.72
C PHE A 10 18.01 14.89 17.57
N ASN A 11 17.31 14.17 16.68
CA ASN A 11 17.94 13.52 15.52
C ASN A 11 18.55 14.53 14.55
N LYS A 12 17.92 15.70 14.39
CA LYS A 12 18.46 16.79 13.59
C LYS A 12 19.73 17.39 14.22
N GLU A 13 19.74 17.57 15.55
CA GLU A 13 20.88 18.10 16.29
C GLU A 13 22.08 17.14 16.25
N ILE A 14 21.85 15.84 16.42
CA ILE A 14 22.88 14.81 16.25
C ILE A 14 23.44 14.83 14.83
N ASN A 15 22.58 14.82 13.80
CA ASN A 15 23.04 14.81 12.41
C ASN A 15 23.78 16.09 12.02
N ASN A 16 23.35 17.25 12.51
CA ASN A 16 24.03 18.53 12.26
C ASN A 16 25.39 18.61 12.96
N ASN A 17 25.49 18.16 14.21
CA ASN A 17 26.76 18.11 14.94
C ASN A 17 27.77 17.18 14.25
N PHE A 18 27.32 16.12 13.57
CA PHE A 18 28.19 15.29 12.73
C PHE A 18 28.69 15.99 11.44
N GLN A 19 27.98 17.01 10.95
CA GLN A 19 28.30 17.69 9.67
C GLN A 19 29.06 19.02 9.85
N GLU A 20 29.00 19.66 11.02
CA GLU A 20 29.59 20.99 11.27
C GLU A 20 31.10 20.97 11.59
N TYR A 21 31.76 19.81 11.57
CA TYR A 21 33.22 19.70 11.74
C TYR A 21 33.95 19.73 10.40
N ASN A 22 33.87 20.83 9.66
CA ASN A 22 34.77 21.09 8.54
C ASN A 22 35.06 22.58 8.41
N GLU A 23 36.22 23.02 8.93
CA GLU A 23 37.28 23.59 8.09
C GLU A 23 38.54 23.98 8.89
N GLN A 24 39.69 23.56 8.34
CA GLN A 24 41.08 24.04 8.51
C GLN A 24 41.96 23.48 9.67
N GLU A 25 43.05 22.80 9.24
CA GLU A 25 44.24 22.22 9.93
C GLU A 25 44.19 20.75 10.46
N PRO A 26 45.31 19.97 10.39
CA PRO A 26 45.30 18.51 10.19
C PRO A 26 45.00 17.67 11.45
N ASN A 27 43.70 17.56 11.71
CA ASN A 27 42.85 16.43 12.04
C ASN A 27 43.26 15.14 12.80
N VAL A 28 44.51 14.75 13.10
CA VAL A 28 44.70 13.40 13.70
C VAL A 28 44.09 13.25 15.11
N PHE A 29 44.28 14.24 15.98
CA PHE A 29 43.70 14.20 17.33
C PHE A 29 42.18 14.37 17.30
N ARG A 30 41.65 15.17 16.38
CA ARG A 30 40.20 15.37 16.19
C ARG A 30 39.55 14.13 15.58
N ASP A 31 40.21 13.47 14.63
CA ASP A 31 39.78 12.19 14.07
C ASP A 31 39.73 11.14 15.18
N ILE A 32 40.76 11.04 16.03
CA ILE A 32 40.76 10.09 17.16
C ILE A 32 39.63 10.40 18.16
N ILE A 33 39.42 11.66 18.52
CA ILE A 33 38.35 12.05 19.45
C ILE A 33 36.97 11.81 18.84
N SER A 34 36.77 12.15 17.57
CA SER A 34 35.48 11.92 16.87
C SER A 34 35.19 10.44 16.66
N GLU A 35 36.19 9.62 16.36
CA GLU A 35 36.04 8.16 16.28
C GLU A 35 35.74 7.56 17.66
N TYR A 36 36.38 8.05 18.72
CA TYR A 36 36.07 7.62 20.09
C TYR A 36 34.64 8.00 20.49
N GLU A 37 34.21 9.23 20.18
CA GLU A 37 32.84 9.70 20.41
C GLU A 37 31.82 8.82 19.68
N LYS A 38 32.03 8.53 18.39
CA LYS A 38 31.18 7.60 17.62
C LYS A 38 31.11 6.23 18.30
N VAL A 39 32.24 5.69 18.75
CA VAL A 39 32.28 4.37 19.41
C VAL A 39 31.52 4.39 20.74
N VAL A 40 31.69 5.42 21.57
CA VAL A 40 30.99 5.55 22.86
C VAL A 40 29.50 5.75 22.66
N VAL A 41 29.10 6.65 21.77
CA VAL A 41 27.68 6.90 21.44
C VAL A 41 27.04 5.64 20.87
N LYS A 42 27.70 4.96 19.91
CA LYS A 42 27.21 3.69 19.36
C LYS A 42 27.13 2.59 20.43
N SER A 43 28.07 2.54 21.37
CA SER A 43 28.06 1.57 22.48
C SER A 43 26.90 1.82 23.42
N ILE A 44 26.57 3.07 23.74
CA ILE A 44 25.39 3.44 24.53
C ILE A 44 24.12 3.05 23.77
N ILE A 45 24.01 3.45 22.50
CA ILE A 45 22.85 3.13 21.68
C ILE A 45 22.61 1.62 21.59
N THR A 46 23.66 0.84 21.36
CA THR A 46 23.57 -0.63 21.24
C THR A 46 23.29 -1.29 22.59
N SER A 47 23.96 -0.86 23.67
CA SER A 47 23.83 -1.49 25.00
C SER A 47 22.45 -1.28 25.62
N PHE A 48 21.80 -0.16 25.31
CA PHE A 48 20.47 0.18 25.82
C PHE A 48 19.35 -0.09 24.81
N GLY A 49 19.65 -0.66 23.63
CA GLY A 49 18.64 -0.91 22.59
C GLY A 49 17.92 0.37 22.15
N LEU A 50 18.66 1.46 22.00
CA LEU A 50 18.17 2.75 21.50
C LEU A 50 18.35 2.87 19.99
N ASP A 51 18.42 1.75 19.29
CA ASP A 51 18.50 1.67 17.84
C ASP A 51 17.33 2.41 17.17
N PHE A 52 16.15 2.48 17.80
CA PHE A 52 15.02 3.31 17.36
C PHE A 52 15.32 4.83 17.27
N LEU A 53 16.38 5.34 17.92
CA LEU A 53 16.81 6.74 17.73
C LEU A 53 17.56 6.92 16.41
N LEU A 54 18.26 5.88 15.96
CA LEU A 54 19.00 5.88 14.70
C LEU A 54 18.13 5.51 13.50
N PHE A 55 17.09 4.70 13.72
CA PHE A 55 16.16 4.26 12.69
C PHE A 55 14.83 4.99 12.85
N ASN A 56 14.34 5.61 11.78
CA ASN A 56 12.95 6.09 11.77
C ASN A 56 12.04 4.86 11.86
N ASP A 57 11.34 4.69 12.98
CA ASP A 57 10.36 3.63 13.16
C ASP A 57 9.22 3.82 12.14
N ARG A 58 9.34 3.10 11.02
CA ARG A 58 8.29 3.03 10.01
C ARG A 58 7.18 2.16 10.58
N ARG A 59 5.93 2.61 10.47
CA ARG A 59 4.76 1.76 10.78
C ARG A 59 4.79 0.52 9.88
N GLY A 60 5.21 -0.62 10.43
CA GLY A 60 5.42 -1.87 9.69
C GLY A 60 6.87 -2.36 9.62
N GLY A 61 7.83 -1.58 10.10
CA GLY A 61 9.26 -1.89 9.99
C GLY A 61 9.75 -1.83 8.54
N ASP A 62 10.70 -2.71 8.21
CA ASP A 62 11.32 -2.80 6.87
C ASP A 62 10.54 -3.68 5.87
N VAL A 63 9.27 -3.97 6.16
CA VAL A 63 8.41 -4.77 5.28
C VAL A 63 7.12 -4.04 4.92
N ASP A 64 6.67 -4.24 3.68
CA ASP A 64 5.35 -3.81 3.24
C ASP A 64 4.32 -4.88 3.58
N THR A 65 3.23 -4.48 4.22
CA THR A 65 2.10 -5.35 4.53
C THR A 65 0.85 -4.76 3.89
N ILE A 66 -0.18 -5.60 3.66
CA ILE A 66 -1.47 -5.12 3.15
C ILE A 66 -2.06 -4.03 4.07
N HIS A 67 -1.87 -4.17 5.38
CA HIS A 67 -2.34 -3.18 6.35
C HIS A 67 -1.63 -1.84 6.18
N THR A 68 -0.29 -1.84 6.05
CA THR A 68 0.48 -0.60 5.89
C THR A 68 0.27 0.03 4.53
N ALA A 69 0.11 -0.77 3.47
CA ALA A 69 -0.17 -0.28 2.12
C ALA A 69 -1.55 0.38 1.99
N ARG A 70 -2.56 -0.08 2.75
CA ARG A 70 -3.92 0.50 2.77
C ARG A 70 -4.10 1.61 3.80
N ASP A 71 -3.14 1.81 4.70
CA ASP A 71 -3.22 2.84 5.74
C ASP A 71 -2.84 4.20 5.14
N GLY A 72 -3.82 5.09 4.97
CA GLY A 72 -3.60 6.43 4.42
C GLY A 72 -2.69 7.34 5.27
N ASN A 73 -2.30 6.92 6.48
CA ASN A 73 -1.31 7.62 7.31
C ASN A 73 0.13 7.17 7.02
N VAL A 74 0.32 6.06 6.30
CA VAL A 74 1.63 5.57 5.87
C VAL A 74 1.92 6.16 4.49
N THR A 75 2.95 7.00 4.40
CA THR A 75 3.26 7.77 3.19
C THR A 75 4.38 7.15 2.35
N ASP A 76 5.11 6.18 2.89
CA ASP A 76 6.21 5.51 2.22
C ASP A 76 6.11 3.99 2.36
N TYR A 77 6.36 3.29 1.25
CA TYR A 77 6.60 1.85 1.26
C TYR A 77 8.03 1.58 1.72
N ALA A 78 8.22 0.47 2.44
CA ALA A 78 9.53 -0.04 2.79
C ALA A 78 10.32 -0.43 1.53
N ASN A 79 9.67 -1.09 0.56
CA ASN A 79 10.27 -1.43 -0.72
C ASN A 79 9.90 -0.40 -1.81
N LYS A 80 10.92 0.21 -2.41
CA LYS A 80 10.75 1.19 -3.50
C LYS A 80 10.17 0.61 -4.78
N LYS A 81 10.35 -0.70 -5.03
CA LYS A 81 9.68 -1.38 -6.14
C LYS A 81 8.17 -1.39 -5.93
N ASN A 82 7.68 -1.72 -4.73
CA ASN A 82 6.26 -1.77 -4.42
C ASN A 82 5.60 -0.39 -4.56
N GLN A 83 6.29 0.65 -4.08
CA GLN A 83 5.86 2.03 -4.31
C GLN A 83 5.77 2.34 -5.80
N SER A 84 6.79 2.00 -6.57
CA SER A 84 6.81 2.21 -8.02
C SER A 84 5.70 1.43 -8.73
N ASP A 85 5.43 0.18 -8.34
CA ASP A 85 4.38 -0.63 -8.94
C ASP A 85 3.00 -0.04 -8.66
N TYR A 86 2.81 0.47 -7.43
CA TYR A 86 1.61 1.22 -7.07
C TYR A 86 1.51 2.51 -7.87
N ASP A 87 2.53 3.37 -7.89
CA ASP A 87 2.46 4.65 -8.60
C ASP A 87 2.25 4.48 -10.12
N ASN A 88 2.69 3.36 -10.69
CA ASN A 88 2.57 3.04 -12.12
C ASN A 88 1.44 2.06 -12.46
N HIS A 89 0.49 1.81 -11.55
CA HIS A 89 -0.64 0.89 -11.80
C HIS A 89 -1.55 1.32 -12.97
N GLY A 90 -1.49 2.61 -13.33
CA GLY A 90 -2.28 3.22 -14.38
C GLY A 90 -3.59 3.79 -13.84
N GLU A 91 -4.19 4.71 -14.60
CA GLU A 91 -5.48 5.29 -14.23
C GLU A 91 -6.65 4.39 -14.65
N TYR A 92 -7.72 4.40 -13.85
CA TYR A 92 -8.99 3.80 -14.21
C TYR A 92 -9.76 4.66 -15.25
N ASP A 93 -9.26 4.69 -16.47
CA ASP A 93 -9.89 5.39 -17.60
C ASP A 93 -10.98 4.54 -18.29
N LYS A 94 -11.65 5.11 -19.30
CA LYS A 94 -12.70 4.41 -20.06
C LYS A 94 -12.16 3.16 -20.79
N LYS A 95 -10.90 3.18 -21.21
CA LYS A 95 -10.26 2.05 -21.89
C LYS A 95 -9.98 0.93 -20.90
N MET A 96 -9.49 1.27 -19.70
CA MET A 96 -9.26 0.36 -18.60
C MET A 96 -10.57 -0.27 -18.14
N SER A 97 -11.61 0.53 -17.88
CA SER A 97 -12.95 0.04 -17.57
C SER A 97 -13.47 -0.94 -18.64
N GLY A 98 -13.21 -0.64 -19.92
CA GLY A 98 -13.54 -1.55 -21.03
C GLY A 98 -12.88 -2.93 -20.91
N LYS A 99 -11.67 -3.04 -20.35
CA LYS A 99 -11.00 -4.34 -20.11
C LYS A 99 -11.72 -5.16 -19.04
N TYR A 100 -12.18 -4.52 -17.97
CA TYR A 100 -12.94 -5.19 -16.91
C TYR A 100 -14.24 -5.80 -17.42
N HIS A 101 -14.97 -5.10 -18.29
CA HIS A 101 -16.24 -5.56 -18.88
C HIS A 101 -16.11 -6.39 -20.17
N SER A 102 -14.89 -6.60 -20.66
CA SER A 102 -14.64 -7.42 -21.87
C SER A 102 -13.90 -8.73 -21.58
N SER A 103 -13.66 -9.03 -20.30
CA SER A 103 -13.03 -10.27 -19.87
C SER A 103 -13.90 -11.49 -20.19
N GLU A 104 -13.27 -12.65 -20.41
CA GLU A 104 -14.00 -13.90 -20.65
C GLU A 104 -14.82 -14.34 -19.44
N LEU A 105 -14.34 -14.02 -18.22
CA LEU A 105 -15.07 -14.26 -16.97
C LEU A 105 -16.38 -13.46 -16.95
N TYR A 106 -16.32 -12.15 -17.27
CA TYR A 106 -17.50 -11.30 -17.34
C TYR A 106 -18.51 -11.81 -18.37
N LYS A 107 -18.04 -12.13 -19.59
CA LYS A 107 -18.91 -12.65 -20.66
C LYS A 107 -19.57 -13.97 -20.27
N THR A 108 -18.80 -14.87 -19.67
CA THR A 108 -19.30 -16.19 -19.24
C THR A 108 -20.35 -16.04 -18.14
N LYS A 109 -20.11 -15.17 -17.15
CA LYS A 109 -21.09 -14.87 -16.09
C LYS A 109 -22.36 -14.27 -16.68
N ASN A 110 -22.22 -13.28 -17.57
CA ASN A 110 -23.36 -12.63 -18.22
C ASN A 110 -24.20 -13.64 -19.03
N ALA A 111 -23.55 -14.55 -19.74
CA ALA A 111 -24.23 -15.62 -20.48
C ALA A 111 -25.02 -16.54 -19.55
N LYS A 112 -24.43 -16.98 -18.42
CA LYS A 112 -25.09 -17.80 -17.40
C LYS A 112 -26.30 -17.10 -16.78
N VAL A 113 -26.14 -15.84 -16.38
CA VAL A 113 -27.24 -15.04 -15.81
C VAL A 113 -28.36 -14.83 -16.84
N SER A 114 -28.00 -14.54 -18.08
CA SER A 114 -28.95 -14.41 -19.19
C SER A 114 -29.72 -15.71 -19.45
N GLU A 115 -29.07 -16.86 -19.37
CA GLU A 115 -29.71 -18.17 -19.53
C GLU A 115 -30.65 -18.49 -18.34
N ALA A 116 -30.19 -18.27 -17.11
CA ALA A 116 -31.01 -18.44 -15.90
C ALA A 116 -32.28 -17.57 -15.95
N LYS A 117 -32.13 -16.32 -16.39
CA LYS A 117 -33.23 -15.37 -16.59
C LYS A 117 -34.22 -15.83 -17.66
N LYS A 118 -33.75 -16.33 -18.81
CA LYS A 118 -34.62 -16.89 -19.88
C LYS A 118 -35.42 -18.09 -19.37
N ASN A 119 -34.78 -18.97 -18.60
CA ASN A 119 -35.43 -20.12 -17.99
C ASN A 119 -36.39 -19.70 -16.85
N GLY A 120 -36.23 -18.48 -16.33
CA GLY A 120 -36.97 -17.91 -15.22
C GLY A 120 -36.42 -18.35 -13.87
N ASN A 121 -35.25 -18.99 -13.80
CA ASN A 121 -34.64 -19.53 -12.58
C ASN A 121 -33.63 -18.57 -11.93
N LEU A 122 -33.74 -17.27 -12.23
CA LEU A 122 -32.88 -16.25 -11.63
C LEU A 122 -33.62 -15.61 -10.46
N ASP A 123 -33.04 -15.72 -9.27
CA ASP A 123 -33.50 -15.00 -8.09
C ASP A 123 -32.62 -13.78 -7.87
N ASP A 124 -33.25 -12.67 -7.50
CA ASP A 124 -32.59 -11.41 -7.17
C ASP A 124 -31.89 -11.56 -5.81
N ALA A 125 -30.57 -11.31 -5.78
CA ALA A 125 -29.75 -11.49 -4.58
C ALA A 125 -30.17 -10.58 -3.41
N TYR A 126 -30.71 -9.39 -3.69
CA TYR A 126 -31.10 -8.41 -2.67
C TYR A 126 -32.53 -8.61 -2.17
N THR A 127 -33.45 -9.02 -3.05
CA THR A 127 -34.87 -9.16 -2.69
C THR A 127 -35.31 -10.60 -2.43
N GLY A 128 -34.52 -11.59 -2.84
CA GLY A 128 -34.84 -13.02 -2.79
C GLY A 128 -36.03 -13.42 -3.66
N LYS A 129 -36.47 -12.53 -4.57
CA LYS A 129 -37.62 -12.75 -5.46
C LYS A 129 -37.15 -13.18 -6.83
N ARG A 130 -37.98 -13.98 -7.49
CA ARG A 130 -37.73 -14.38 -8.88
C ARG A 130 -37.73 -13.16 -9.80
N VAL A 131 -36.68 -13.02 -10.59
CA VAL A 131 -36.55 -11.97 -11.60
C VAL A 131 -37.53 -12.26 -12.74
N LYS A 132 -38.24 -11.23 -13.22
CA LYS A 132 -39.09 -11.37 -14.40
C LYS A 132 -38.23 -11.70 -15.61
N ARG A 133 -38.66 -12.64 -16.46
CA ARG A 133 -37.94 -13.05 -17.68
C ARG A 133 -37.52 -11.88 -18.59
N ASN A 134 -38.32 -10.80 -18.61
CA ASN A 134 -38.10 -9.61 -19.43
C ASN A 134 -37.68 -8.37 -18.61
N ALA A 135 -37.27 -8.54 -17.34
CA ALA A 135 -36.71 -7.42 -16.58
C ALA A 135 -35.44 -6.91 -17.29
N ASP A 136 -35.13 -5.62 -17.18
CA ASP A 136 -33.78 -5.16 -17.50
C ASP A 136 -32.88 -5.42 -16.28
N MET A 137 -31.70 -6.00 -16.49
CA MET A 137 -30.80 -6.38 -15.40
C MET A 137 -29.38 -6.46 -15.94
N ASP A 138 -28.49 -5.78 -15.24
CA ASP A 138 -27.05 -5.81 -15.47
C ASP A 138 -26.36 -6.65 -14.39
N LEU A 139 -25.10 -7.00 -14.62
CA LEU A 139 -24.26 -7.61 -13.60
C LEU A 139 -23.72 -6.53 -12.67
N ASP A 140 -23.83 -6.78 -11.37
CA ASP A 140 -23.37 -5.86 -10.35
C ASP A 140 -22.07 -6.36 -9.72
N HIS A 141 -21.18 -5.41 -9.42
CA HIS A 141 -19.97 -5.69 -8.64
C HIS A 141 -20.23 -5.36 -7.17
N GLU A 142 -19.91 -6.28 -6.25
CA GLU A 142 -19.95 -6.00 -4.81
C GLU A 142 -18.89 -4.97 -4.43
N ILE A 143 -17.66 -5.18 -4.88
CA ILE A 143 -16.56 -4.20 -4.86
C ILE A 143 -16.33 -3.71 -6.28
N SER A 144 -16.43 -2.39 -6.49
CA SER A 144 -16.33 -1.81 -7.82
C SER A 144 -14.98 -2.11 -8.49
N ALA A 145 -14.99 -2.29 -9.81
CA ALA A 145 -13.76 -2.51 -10.58
C ALA A 145 -12.73 -1.39 -10.40
N LYS A 146 -13.15 -0.14 -10.18
CA LYS A 146 -12.26 0.99 -9.88
C LYS A 146 -11.58 0.80 -8.52
N GLU A 147 -12.34 0.43 -7.50
CA GLU A 147 -11.80 0.22 -6.15
C GLU A 147 -10.78 -0.92 -6.14
N ILE A 148 -11.05 -2.03 -6.84
CA ILE A 148 -10.09 -3.12 -7.01
C ILE A 148 -8.87 -2.66 -7.81
N HIS A 149 -9.06 -1.85 -8.86
CA HIS A 149 -7.95 -1.36 -9.68
C HIS A 149 -6.97 -0.52 -8.85
N ASP A 150 -7.51 0.40 -8.05
CA ASP A 150 -6.75 1.37 -7.26
C ASP A 150 -6.31 0.79 -5.90
N ASP A 151 -6.62 -0.48 -5.57
CA ASP A 151 -6.28 -1.06 -4.27
C ASP A 151 -4.77 -1.32 -4.14
N PRO A 152 -4.06 -0.63 -3.22
CA PRO A 152 -2.64 -0.87 -2.99
C PRO A 152 -2.35 -2.28 -2.47
N GLY A 153 -3.29 -2.88 -1.74
CA GLY A 153 -3.16 -4.24 -1.25
C GLY A 153 -3.12 -5.27 -2.38
N ARG A 154 -3.96 -5.09 -3.41
CA ARG A 154 -3.96 -5.92 -4.62
C ARG A 154 -2.61 -5.84 -5.34
N ILE A 155 -2.11 -4.62 -5.53
CA ILE A 155 -0.86 -4.37 -6.27
C ILE A 155 0.31 -4.99 -5.51
N LEU A 156 0.36 -4.81 -4.19
CA LEU A 156 1.37 -5.43 -3.34
C LEU A 156 1.35 -6.97 -3.40
N ALA A 157 0.16 -7.56 -3.54
CA ALA A 157 -0.01 -9.00 -3.68
C ALA A 157 0.16 -9.51 -5.13
N GLU A 158 0.48 -8.62 -6.07
CA GLU A 158 0.62 -8.91 -7.51
C GLU A 158 -0.61 -9.60 -8.12
N LEU A 159 -1.80 -9.30 -7.60
CA LEU A 159 -3.05 -9.90 -8.07
C LEU A 159 -3.64 -9.14 -9.27
N ASP A 160 -4.20 -9.88 -10.22
CA ASP A 160 -4.85 -9.29 -11.39
C ASP A 160 -6.20 -8.66 -11.03
N GLY A 161 -6.36 -7.37 -11.33
CA GLY A 161 -7.59 -6.64 -11.01
C GLY A 161 -8.79 -7.14 -11.80
N ILE A 162 -8.60 -7.55 -13.06
CA ILE A 162 -9.69 -7.98 -13.93
C ILE A 162 -10.26 -9.32 -13.47
N GLU A 163 -9.41 -10.26 -13.07
CA GLU A 163 -9.82 -11.53 -12.48
C GLU A 163 -10.55 -11.32 -11.15
N LEU A 164 -10.01 -10.49 -10.25
CA LEU A 164 -10.64 -10.20 -8.95
C LEU A 164 -12.01 -9.55 -9.10
N ALA A 165 -12.14 -8.55 -9.98
CA ALA A 165 -13.39 -7.86 -10.20
C ALA A 165 -14.46 -8.79 -10.78
N ASN A 166 -14.07 -9.71 -11.66
CA ASN A 166 -14.98 -10.65 -12.32
C ASN A 166 -15.08 -12.01 -11.62
N ALA A 167 -14.55 -12.14 -10.41
CA ALA A 167 -14.67 -13.35 -9.61
C ALA A 167 -16.14 -13.60 -9.24
N ASP A 168 -16.53 -14.88 -9.11
CA ASP A 168 -17.90 -15.25 -8.76
C ASP A 168 -18.37 -14.67 -7.41
N SER A 169 -17.44 -14.39 -6.51
CA SER A 169 -17.69 -13.75 -5.21
C SER A 169 -17.92 -12.25 -5.31
N ASN A 170 -17.53 -11.61 -6.41
CA ASN A 170 -17.62 -10.16 -6.57
C ASN A 170 -18.61 -9.73 -7.65
N LEU A 171 -18.97 -10.63 -8.58
CA LEU A 171 -19.85 -10.34 -9.71
C LEU A 171 -21.15 -11.14 -9.60
N THR A 172 -22.27 -10.44 -9.43
CA THR A 172 -23.61 -11.01 -9.23
C THR A 172 -24.58 -10.65 -10.33
#